data_AF-A0A1Y2K532-F1
#
_entry.id   AF-A0A1Y2K532-F1
#
_cell.length_a   1.000
_cell.length_b   1.000
_cell.length_c   1.000
_cell.angle_alpha   90.00
_cell.angle_beta   90.00
_cell.angle_gamma   90.00
#
_symmetry.space_group_name_H-M   'P 1'
#
loop_
_entity.id
_entity.type
_entity.pdbx_description
1 polymer ?
#
loop_
_entity_poly.entity_id
_entity_poly.type
_entity_poly.pdbx_seq_one_letter_code
_entity_poly.pdbx_strand_id
1 'polypeptide(L)' 'MDAACARALAIGGPTYKSVKSILQSNLDQQPLPESDPTTPSIQHNNLRGAGYFH' A
#
# COMPACT_ATOMS: atom_id res chain seq x y z
N MET A 1 6.90 -19.09 4.26
CA MET A 1 6.91 -18.56 2.88
C MET A 1 5.59 -17.86 2.56
N ASP A 2 4.46 -18.43 2.97
CA ASP A 2 3.13 -17.86 2.71
C ASP A 2 2.90 -16.45 3.28
N ALA A 3 3.47 -16.11 4.43
CA ALA A 3 3.33 -14.77 5.03
C ALA A 3 3.91 -13.64 4.13
N ALA A 4 5.06 -13.89 3.48
CA ALA A 4 5.67 -12.93 2.57
C ALA A 4 4.85 -12.79 1.28
N CYS A 5 4.29 -13.89 0.76
CA CYS A 5 3.40 -13.88 -0.39
C CYS A 5 2.08 -13.15 -0.10
N ALA A 6 1.47 -13.41 1.05
CA ALA A 6 0.26 -12.73 1.50
C ALA A 6 0.50 -11.22 1.63
N ARG A 7 1.65 -10.82 2.20
CA ARG A 7 2.05 -9.41 2.28
C ARG A 7 2.28 -8.79 0.90
N ALA A 8 2.97 -9.49 -0.01
CA ALA A 8 3.20 -9.02 -1.37
C ALA A 8 1.88 -8.79 -2.13
N LEU A 9 0.87 -9.64 -1.90
CA LEU A 9 -0.48 -9.47 -2.43
C LEU A 9 -1.19 -8.27 -1.79
N ALA A 10 -1.13 -8.12 -0.47
CA ALA A 10 -1.76 -7.02 0.25
C ALA A 10 -1.27 -5.63 -0.18
N ILE A 11 0.02 -5.51 -0.54
CA ILE A 11 0.61 -4.25 -1.04
C ILE A 11 0.48 -4.08 -2.57
N GLY A 12 -0.15 -5.01 -3.28
CA GLY A 12 -0.33 -4.94 -4.73
C GLY A 12 0.92 -5.27 -5.57
N GLY A 13 1.93 -5.90 -4.97
CA GLY A 13 3.19 -6.23 -5.64
C GLY A 13 3.50 -7.74 -5.67
N PRO A 14 2.73 -8.60 -6.36
CA PRO A 14 2.93 -10.06 -6.39
C PRO A 14 4.07 -10.49 -7.31
N THR A 15 5.28 -9.95 -7.10
CA THR A 15 6.47 -10.28 -7.89
C THR A 15 7.54 -10.92 -7.01
N TYR A 16 8.40 -11.74 -7.60
CA TYR A 16 9.55 -12.32 -6.90
C TYR A 16 10.42 -11.25 -6.21
N LYS A 17 10.65 -10.12 -6.87
CA LYS A 17 11.42 -9.00 -6.31
C LYS A 17 10.79 -8.46 -5.03
N SER A 18 9.47 -8.33 -5.00
CA SER A 18 8.71 -7.90 -3.82
C SER A 18 8.82 -8.91 -2.68
N VAL A 19 8.56 -10.18 -2.95
CA VAL A 19 8.67 -11.26 -1.95
C VAL A 19 10.11 -11.36 -1.40
N LYS A 20 11.12 -11.25 -2.27
CA LYS A 20 12.52 -11.22 -1.86
C LYS A 20 12.82 -10.03 -0.95
N SER A 21 12.36 -8.83 -1.28
CA SER A 21 12.55 -7.65 -0.45
C SER A 21 11.85 -7.79 0.91
N ILE A 22 10.65 -8.36 0.94
CA ILE A 22 9.90 -8.61 2.18
C ILE A 22 10.68 -9.55 3.10
N LEU A 23 11.21 -10.66 2.56
CA LEU A 23 12.03 -11.61 3.30
C LEU A 23 13.36 -11.00 3.77
N GLN A 24 14.01 -10.21 2.92
CA GLN A 24 15.26 -9.52 3.28
C GLN A 24 15.07 -8.53 4.44
N SER A 25 13.91 -7.90 4.53
CA SER A 25 13.58 -6.93 5.57
C SER A 25 12.86 -7.55 6.78
N ASN A 26 12.67 -8.88 6.82
CA ASN A 26 11.86 -9.59 7.84
C ASN A 26 10.46 -8.98 8.02
N LEU A 27 9.92 -8.39 6.95
CA LEU A 27 8.62 -7.73 6.97
C LEU A 27 7.50 -8.76 7.14
N ASP A 28 7.70 -10.00 6.73
CA ASP A 28 6.73 -11.09 6.93
C ASP A 28 6.42 -11.37 8.41
N GLN A 29 7.30 -10.97 9.34
CA GLN A 29 7.09 -11.10 10.79
C GLN A 29 6.35 -9.91 11.41
N GLN A 30 6.21 -8.82 10.67
CA GLN A 30 5.51 -7.63 11.15
C GLN A 30 4.00 -7.80 10.97
N PRO A 31 3.16 -7.13 11.78
CA PRO A 31 1.73 -7.04 11.51
C PRO A 31 1.52 -6.48 10.11
N LEU A 32 0.59 -7.08 9.35
CA LEU A 32 0.22 -6.57 8.05
C LEU A 32 -0.29 -5.14 8.23
N PRO A 33 0.04 -4.20 7.32
CA PRO A 33 -0.59 -2.89 7.36
C PRO A 33 -2.10 -3.13 7.27
N GLU A 34 -2.84 -2.70 8.30
CA GLU A 34 -4.29 -2.63 8.21
C GLU A 34 -4.61 -1.82 6.96
N SER A 35 -5.62 -2.25 6.20
CA SER A 35 -6.17 -1.40 5.14
C SER A 35 -6.58 -0.11 5.83
N ASP A 36 -5.82 0.96 5.60
CA ASP A 36 -6.12 2.26 6.19
C ASP A 36 -7.59 2.54 5.91
N PRO A 37 -8.42 2.77 6.94
CA PRO A 37 -9.80 3.13 6.73
C PRO A 37 -9.76 4.34 5.81
N THR A 38 -10.46 4.26 4.67
CA THR A 38 -10.51 5.28 3.62
C THR A 38 -10.45 6.65 4.27
N THR A 39 -9.25 7.23 4.31
CA THR A 39 -9.07 8.50 5.00
C THR A 39 -9.92 9.47 4.20
N PRO A 40 -10.83 10.23 4.85
CA PRO A 40 -11.62 11.20 4.12
C PRO A 40 -10.63 12.09 3.38
N SER A 41 -10.80 12.17 2.06
CA SER A 41 -9.90 12.91 1.18
C SER A 41 -9.66 14.27 1.82
N ILE A 42 -8.41 14.55 2.19
CA ILE A 42 -8.07 15.79 2.88
C ILE A 42 -8.40 16.93 1.91
N GLN A 43 -9.47 17.66 2.20
CA GLN A 43 -9.84 18.84 1.43
C GLN A 43 -8.82 19.93 1.72
N HIS A 44 -7.81 20.03 0.86
CA HIS A 44 -6.88 21.15 0.88
C HIS A 44 -7.45 22.31 0.06
N ASN A 45 -7.30 23.54 0.56
CA ASN A 45 -7.72 24.76 -0.14
C ASN A 45 -7.12 24.92 -1.55
N ASN A 46 -6.02 24.21 -1.85
CA ASN A 46 -5.34 24.27 -3.14
C ASN A 46 -5.66 23.07 -4.06
N LEU A 47 -6.44 22.09 -3.61
CA LEU A 47 -6.92 21.00 -4.47
C LEU A 47 -8.04 21.57 -5.36
N ARG A 48 -7.70 21.86 -6.61
CA ARG A 48 -8.67 22.38 -7.58
C ARG A 48 -9.52 21.22 -8.10
N GLY A 49 -10.83 21.34 -7.93
CA GLY A 49 -11.79 20.34 -8.38
C GLY A 49 -11.92 20.28 -9.90
N ALA A 50 -12.71 19.30 -10.37
CA ALA A 50 -12.95 19.05 -11.79
C ALA A 50 -13.48 20.27 -12.58
N GLY A 51 -14.01 21.30 -11.91
CA GLY A 51 -14.44 22.56 -12.54
C GLY A 51 -13.32 23.54 -12.90
N TYR A 52 -12.06 23.25 -12.60
CA TYR A 52 -10.93 24.17 -12.89
C TYR A 52 -10.41 24.09 -14.33
N PHE A 53 -10.65 22.97 -15.02
CA PHE A 53 -10.33 22.85 -16.43
C PHE A 53 -11.60 23.15 -17.25
N HIS A 54 -11.61 24.30 -17.92
CA HIS A 54 -12.57 24.68 -18.96
C HIS A 54 -11.80 25.06 -20.22
#